data_AF-F0J9M0-F1
#
_entry.id   AF-F0J9M0-F1
#
_cell.length_a   1.000
_cell.length_b   1.000
_cell.length_c   1.000
_cell.angle_alpha   90.00
_cell.angle_beta   90.00
_cell.angle_gamma   90.00
#
_symmetry.space_group_name_H-M   'P 1'
#
loop_
_entity.id
_entity.type
_entity.pdbx_description
1 polymer ?
#
loop_
_entity_poly.entity_id
_entity_poly.type
_entity_poly.pdbx_seq_one_letter_code
_entity_poly.pdbx_strand_id
1 'polypeptide(L)'
;RASKRLTTCEIKIPWALIQTPLYDYGLPRSVTYGSIGTIIGQEIARAFTTKGLYASDDGNYKTLLTEVARPAFDNRTQCFVTQYSKIRIHLQEWGSLRINGQRTLEENIVDNVGIRSAFN
;
A
#
# COMPACT_ATOMS: atom_id res chain seq x y z
N ARG A 1 -1.85 17.06 -5.63
CA ARG A 1 -0.54 16.39 -5.79
C ARG A 1 -0.02 16.09 -4.38
N ALA A 2 -0.23 14.88 -3.85
CA ALA A 2 0.27 14.51 -2.52
C ALA A 2 1.81 14.36 -2.61
N SER A 3 2.55 15.25 -1.95
CA SER A 3 4.01 15.21 -1.91
C SER A 3 4.41 14.38 -0.69
N LYS A 4 4.95 13.17 -0.92
CA LYS A 4 5.56 12.33 0.12
C LYS A 4 6.97 12.86 0.40
N ARG A 5 7.18 13.55 1.52
CA ARG A 5 8.52 13.69 2.13
C ARG A 5 8.72 12.50 3.06
N LEU A 6 9.60 11.58 2.68
CA LEU A 6 9.97 10.36 3.43
C LEU A 6 10.84 10.65 4.67
N THR A 7 10.72 11.84 5.27
CA THR A 7 11.55 12.29 6.40
C THR A 7 10.79 12.32 7.73
N THR A 8 9.48 12.14 7.72
CA THR A 8 8.62 12.21 8.91
C THR A 8 7.72 10.97 8.97
N CYS A 9 7.77 10.24 10.10
CA CYS A 9 6.86 9.12 10.37
C CYS A 9 5.49 9.70 10.79
N GLU A 10 4.69 10.11 9.81
CA GLU A 10 3.37 10.70 10.00
C GLU A 10 2.36 10.09 9.03
N ILE A 11 1.14 9.86 9.52
CA ILE A 11 0.00 9.42 8.70
C ILE A 11 -0.90 10.63 8.49
N LYS A 12 -1.14 10.97 7.22
CA LYS A 12 -1.97 12.12 6.84
C LYS A 12 -3.22 11.65 6.12
N ILE A 13 -4.37 11.85 6.75
CA ILE A 13 -5.67 11.60 6.15
C ILE A 13 -6.34 12.95 5.89
N PRO A 14 -6.50 13.36 4.62
CA PRO A 14 -7.20 14.58 4.28
C PRO A 14 -8.67 14.54 4.73
N TRP A 15 -9.19 15.67 5.19
CA TRP A 15 -10.60 15.80 5.57
C TRP A 15 -11.57 15.38 4.46
N ALA A 16 -11.20 15.60 3.20
CA ALA A 16 -12.00 15.20 2.03
C ALA A 16 -12.22 13.68 1.89
N LEU A 17 -11.51 12.84 2.66
CA LEU A 17 -11.77 11.39 2.72
C LEU A 17 -12.73 11.01 3.86
N ILE A 18 -13.00 11.92 4.81
CA ILE A 18 -13.89 11.72 5.95
C ILE A 18 -15.30 12.20 5.57
N GLN A 19 -15.84 11.59 4.52
CA GLN A 19 -17.20 11.84 4.03
C GLN A 19 -17.77 10.58 3.40
N THR A 20 -19.09 10.53 3.28
CA THR A 20 -19.81 9.47 2.57
C THR A 20 -19.31 9.36 1.13
N PRO A 21 -19.03 8.15 0.60
CA PRO A 21 -19.34 6.82 1.14
C PRO A 21 -18.25 6.20 2.04
N LEU A 22 -17.16 6.92 2.32
CA LEU A 22 -16.01 6.37 3.04
C LEU A 22 -16.18 6.44 4.56
N TYR A 23 -16.82 7.47 5.10
CA TYR A 23 -17.10 7.59 6.52
C TYR A 23 -18.34 8.45 6.77
N ASP A 24 -19.23 7.94 7.61
CA ASP A 24 -20.37 8.66 8.18
C ASP A 24 -20.70 8.01 9.53
N TYR A 25 -21.22 8.80 10.48
CA TYR A 25 -21.58 8.32 11.81
C TYR A 25 -22.64 7.21 11.77
N GLY A 26 -23.52 7.22 10.76
CA GLY A 26 -24.59 6.23 10.61
C GLY A 26 -24.21 4.95 9.87
N LEU A 27 -22.99 4.81 9.33
CA LEU A 27 -22.63 3.64 8.53
C LEU A 27 -22.42 2.39 9.40
N PRO A 28 -22.79 1.19 8.91
CA PRO A 28 -22.44 -0.05 9.57
C PRO A 28 -20.94 -0.14 9.78
N ARG A 29 -20.51 -0.67 10.94
CA ARG A 29 -19.08 -0.80 11.24
C ARG A 29 -18.32 -1.52 10.12
N SER A 30 -18.89 -2.57 9.55
CA SER A 30 -18.28 -3.30 8.42
C SER A 30 -17.91 -2.40 7.24
N VAL A 31 -18.76 -1.43 6.92
CA VAL A 31 -18.49 -0.45 5.85
C VAL A 31 -17.35 0.46 6.29
N THR A 32 -17.43 1.04 7.49
CA THR A 32 -16.39 1.93 8.04
C THR A 32 -15.01 1.27 8.11
N TYR A 33 -14.92 0.03 8.60
CA TYR A 33 -13.66 -0.72 8.61
C TYR A 33 -13.19 -1.02 7.18
N GLY A 34 -14.08 -1.47 6.30
CA GLY A 34 -13.74 -1.75 4.90
C GLY A 34 -13.27 -0.52 4.10
N SER A 35 -13.79 0.67 4.41
CA SER A 35 -13.42 1.92 3.76
C SER A 35 -12.24 2.61 4.47
N ILE A 36 -12.51 3.38 5.52
CA ILE A 36 -11.51 4.22 6.19
C ILE A 36 -10.47 3.37 6.92
N GLY A 37 -10.88 2.20 7.47
CA GLY A 37 -9.95 1.26 8.09
C GLY A 37 -8.91 0.74 7.09
N THR A 38 -9.32 0.39 5.87
CA THR A 38 -8.40 0.00 4.79
C THR A 38 -7.46 1.14 4.41
N ILE A 39 -7.96 2.38 4.30
CA ILE A 39 -7.12 3.55 3.97
C ILE A 39 -6.07 3.81 5.06
N ILE A 40 -6.46 3.73 6.33
CA ILE A 40 -5.54 3.83 7.46
C ILE A 40 -4.48 2.71 7.37
N GLY A 41 -4.92 1.47 7.15
CA GLY A 41 -4.03 0.32 7.00
C GLY A 41 -3.05 0.48 5.84
N GLN A 42 -3.49 1.04 4.72
CA GLN A 42 -2.64 1.36 3.58
C GLN A 42 -1.57 2.39 3.97
N GLU A 43 -1.95 3.49 4.63
CA GLU A 43 -0.98 4.52 5.03
C GLU A 43 0.05 3.99 6.04
N ILE A 44 -0.35 3.12 6.97
CA ILE A 44 0.59 2.40 7.86
C ILE A 44 1.51 1.50 7.03
N ALA A 45 0.96 0.69 6.12
CA ALA A 45 1.72 -0.27 5.33
C ALA A 45 2.77 0.40 4.43
N ARG A 46 2.52 1.64 3.97
CA ARG A 46 3.47 2.43 3.18
C ARG A 46 4.82 2.60 3.89
N ALA A 47 4.82 2.71 5.22
CA ALA A 47 6.04 2.80 6.02
C ALA A 47 6.91 1.52 5.98
N PHE A 48 6.33 0.38 5.62
CA PHE A 48 6.99 -0.93 5.60
C PHE A 48 7.23 -1.48 4.19
N THR A 49 7.05 -0.64 3.16
CA THR A 49 7.41 -0.99 1.77
C THR A 49 8.91 -0.90 1.56
N THR A 50 9.41 -1.37 0.41
CA THR A 50 10.83 -1.25 0.02
C THR A 50 11.39 0.14 0.29
N LYS A 51 10.69 1.21 -0.09
CA LYS A 51 11.12 2.59 0.20
C LYS A 51 11.14 2.97 1.69
N GLY A 52 10.21 2.44 2.48
CA GLY A 52 10.15 2.72 3.92
C GLY A 52 11.16 1.92 4.73
N LEU A 53 11.52 0.72 4.26
CA LEU A 53 12.54 -0.14 4.87
C LEU A 53 13.97 0.40 4.69
N TYR A 54 14.19 1.25 3.69
CA TYR A 54 15.39 2.07 3.56
C TYR A 54 15.15 3.41 4.28
N ALA A 55 15.07 3.37 5.60
CA ALA A 55 14.96 4.58 6.40
C ALA A 55 16.30 5.33 6.40
N SER A 56 16.26 6.60 6.02
CA SER A 56 17.39 7.53 6.16
C SER A 56 17.28 8.18 7.53
N ASP A 57 17.96 7.63 8.53
CA ASP A 57 18.01 8.29 9.83
C ASP A 57 18.82 9.59 9.77
N ASP A 58 19.81 9.73 8.87
CA ASP A 58 20.63 10.94 8.69
C ASP A 58 21.41 10.95 7.34
N GLY A 59 20.77 10.58 6.23
CA GLY A 59 21.43 10.49 4.92
C GLY A 59 22.22 9.19 4.65
N ASN A 60 22.19 8.25 5.60
CA ASN A 60 22.69 6.88 5.41
C ASN A 60 21.52 5.91 5.26
N TYR A 61 21.41 5.26 4.10
CA TYR A 61 20.43 4.21 3.84
C TYR A 61 20.78 2.96 4.67
N LYS A 62 20.17 2.79 5.84
CA LYS A 62 20.25 1.53 6.60
C LYS A 62 18.98 0.72 6.36
N THR A 63 19.16 -0.56 6.02
CA THR A 63 18.04 -1.50 5.92
C THR A 63 17.53 -1.84 7.31
N LEU A 64 16.22 -1.71 7.51
CA LEU A 64 15.55 -2.21 8.73
C LEU A 64 15.37 -3.74 8.72
N LEU A 65 15.60 -4.39 7.57
CA LEU A 65 15.56 -5.85 7.46
C LEU A 65 16.89 -6.47 7.89
N THR A 66 16.80 -7.51 8.73
CA THR A 66 17.92 -8.39 9.02
C THR A 66 18.27 -9.26 7.82
N GLU A 67 19.51 -9.78 7.77
CA GLU A 67 19.96 -10.64 6.67
C GLU A 67 19.12 -11.92 6.51
N VAL A 68 18.56 -12.41 7.62
CA VAL A 68 17.67 -13.59 7.64
C VAL A 68 16.27 -13.25 7.11
N ALA A 69 15.79 -12.02 7.35
CA ALA A 69 14.46 -11.59 6.91
C ALA A 69 14.40 -11.18 5.43
N ARG A 70 15.53 -10.72 4.86
CA ARG A 70 15.60 -10.24 3.47
C ARG A 70 15.16 -11.28 2.43
N PRO A 71 15.66 -12.53 2.43
CA PRO A 71 15.22 -13.54 1.45
C PRO A 71 13.71 -13.84 1.55
N ALA A 72 13.16 -13.85 2.77
CA ALA A 72 11.74 -14.09 2.98
C ALA A 72 10.87 -12.93 2.47
N PHE A 73 11.36 -11.69 2.63
CA PHE A 73 10.72 -10.50 2.06
C PHE A 73 10.75 -10.56 0.52
N ASP A 74 11.92 -10.80 -0.08
CA ASP A 74 12.10 -10.86 -1.54
C ASP A 74 11.23 -11.96 -2.18
N ASN A 75 11.13 -13.13 -1.55
CA ASN A 75 10.26 -14.21 -2.04
C ASN A 75 8.78 -13.79 -2.04
N ARG A 76 8.32 -13.11 -0.98
CA ARG A 76 6.93 -12.64 -0.88
C ARG A 76 6.64 -11.51 -1.87
N THR A 77 7.57 -10.56 -2.05
CA THR A 77 7.40 -9.48 -3.04
C THR A 77 7.36 -10.03 -4.46
N GLN A 78 8.18 -11.04 -4.79
CA GLN A 78 8.15 -11.71 -6.08
C GLN A 78 6.82 -12.41 -6.37
N CYS A 79 6.14 -12.93 -5.33
CA CYS A 79 4.80 -13.47 -5.46
C CYS A 79 3.81 -12.39 -5.95
N PHE A 80 3.83 -11.20 -5.36
CA PHE A 80 2.99 -10.07 -5.79
C PHE A 80 3.30 -9.63 -7.22
N VAL A 81 4.59 -9.54 -7.60
CA VAL A 81 4.98 -9.22 -8.98
C VAL A 81 4.37 -10.23 -9.94
N THR A 82 4.48 -11.51 -9.63
CA THR A 82 4.00 -12.61 -10.48
C THR A 82 2.48 -12.61 -10.60
N GLN A 83 1.77 -12.40 -9.48
CA GLN A 83 0.31 -12.35 -9.44
C GLN A 83 -0.23 -11.20 -10.28
N TYR A 84 0.21 -9.97 -10.01
CA TYR A 84 -0.34 -8.79 -10.67
C TYR A 84 0.10 -8.69 -12.12
N SER A 85 1.27 -9.22 -12.47
CA SER A 85 1.70 -9.28 -13.87
C SER A 85 0.83 -10.19 -14.73
N LYS A 86 0.00 -11.07 -14.16
CA LYS A 86 -0.92 -11.92 -14.96
C LYS A 86 -2.22 -11.20 -15.33
N ILE A 87 -2.51 -10.05 -14.71
CA ILE A 87 -3.75 -9.32 -14.92
C ILE A 87 -3.70 -8.58 -16.26
N ARG A 88 -4.78 -8.73 -17.04
CA ARG A 88 -5.04 -7.97 -18.26
C ARG A 88 -6.29 -7.10 -18.04
N ILE A 89 -6.20 -5.84 -18.40
CA ILE A 89 -7.28 -4.88 -18.35
C ILE A 89 -7.67 -4.56 -19.79
N HIS A 90 -8.96 -4.65 -20.09
CA HIS A 90 -9.50 -4.18 -21.36
C HIS A 90 -10.05 -2.78 -21.18
N LEU A 91 -9.49 -1.82 -21.91
CA LEU A 91 -9.99 -0.45 -21.97
C LEU A 91 -10.54 -0.19 -23.36
N GLN A 92 -11.70 0.44 -23.45
CA GLN A 92 -12.44 0.63 -24.70
C GLN A 92 -11.61 1.33 -25.78
N GLU A 93 -10.72 2.26 -25.38
CA GLU A 93 -9.86 3.01 -26.31
C GLU A 93 -8.46 2.40 -26.51
N TRP A 94 -7.94 1.62 -25.55
CA TRP A 94 -6.55 1.14 -25.55
C TRP A 94 -6.41 -0.37 -25.73
N GLY A 95 -7.53 -1.08 -25.91
CA GLY A 95 -7.55 -2.53 -26.08
C GLY A 95 -7.09 -3.26 -24.81
N SER A 96 -6.41 -4.40 -24.99
CA SER A 96 -5.92 -5.23 -23.89
C SER A 96 -4.55 -4.74 -23.40
N LEU A 97 -4.50 -4.22 -22.18
CA LEU A 97 -3.25 -3.85 -21.50
C LEU A 97 -2.90 -4.86 -20.42
N ARG A 98 -1.60 -5.13 -20.26
CA ARG A 98 -1.09 -5.99 -19.20
C ARG A 98 -0.54 -5.12 -18.07
N ILE A 99 -0.93 -5.41 -16.83
CA ILE A 99 -0.37 -4.70 -15.67
C ILE A 99 1.10 -5.09 -15.51
N ASN A 100 1.95 -4.09 -15.25
CA ASN A 100 3.34 -4.33 -14.87
C ASN A 100 3.43 -4.50 -13.35
N GLY A 101 3.46 -5.74 -12.88
CA GLY A 101 3.49 -6.06 -11.45
C GLY A 101 4.73 -5.54 -10.71
N GLN A 102 5.83 -5.30 -11.42
CA GLN A 102 7.02 -4.67 -10.83
C GLN A 102 6.78 -3.18 -10.56
N ARG A 103 6.14 -2.48 -11.50
CA ARG A 103 5.85 -1.04 -11.35
C ARG A 103 4.80 -0.76 -10.28
N THR A 104 3.85 -1.67 -10.08
CA THR A 104 2.77 -1.53 -9.10
C THR A 104 3.06 -2.22 -7.77
N LEU A 105 4.24 -2.84 -7.61
CA LEU A 105 4.57 -3.71 -6.48
C LEU A 105 4.30 -3.07 -5.12
N GLU A 106 4.74 -1.82 -4.92
CA GLU A 106 4.59 -1.14 -3.62
C GLU A 106 3.12 -0.92 -3.25
N GLU A 107 2.31 -0.42 -4.18
CA GLU A 107 0.88 -0.22 -3.96
C GLU A 107 0.17 -1.57 -3.77
N ASN A 108 0.52 -2.59 -4.55
CA ASN A 108 -0.05 -3.93 -4.41
C ASN A 108 0.19 -4.50 -3.00
N ILE A 109 1.40 -4.35 -2.45
CA ILE A 109 1.71 -4.78 -1.07
C ILE A 109 0.86 -3.98 -0.08
N VAL A 110 0.84 -2.66 -0.23
CA VAL A 110 0.10 -1.72 0.63
C VAL A 110 -1.39 -2.03 0.67
N ASP A 111 -2.01 -2.32 -0.49
CA ASP A 111 -3.43 -2.62 -0.60
C ASP A 111 -3.78 -3.95 0.10
N ASN A 112 -2.97 -4.99 -0.12
CA ASN A 112 -3.20 -6.30 0.50
C ASN A 112 -3.00 -6.25 2.01
N VAL A 113 -1.99 -5.53 2.49
CA VAL A 113 -1.79 -5.31 3.93
C VAL A 113 -2.91 -4.45 4.50
N GLY A 114 -3.32 -3.39 3.82
CA GLY A 114 -4.37 -2.47 4.28
C GLY A 114 -5.70 -3.18 4.49
N ILE A 115 -6.17 -3.96 3.51
CA ILE A 115 -7.42 -4.72 3.63
C ILE A 115 -7.30 -5.77 4.72
N ARG A 116 -6.17 -6.48 4.81
CA ARG A 116 -5.95 -7.49 5.85
C ARG A 116 -5.97 -6.88 7.24
N SER A 117 -5.34 -5.73 7.43
CA SER A 117 -5.31 -5.01 8.71
C SER A 117 -6.68 -4.44 9.09
N ALA A 118 -7.50 -4.06 8.10
CA ALA A 118 -8.85 -3.57 8.35
C ALA A 118 -9.84 -4.68 8.74
N PHE A 119 -9.58 -5.91 8.31
CA PHE A 119 -10.45 -7.06 8.54
C PHE A 119 -10.17 -7.82 9.85
N ASN A 120 -8.91 -7.89 10.29
CA ASN A 120 -8.51 -8.60 11.51
C ASN A 120 -8.68 -7.72 12.75
#